data_AF-A0A7J0CWM7-F1
#
_entry.id   AF-A0A7J0CWM7-F1
#
_cell.length_a   1.000
_cell.length_b   1.000
_cell.length_c   1.000
_cell.angle_alpha   90.00
_cell.angle_beta   90.00
_cell.angle_gamma   90.00
#
_symmetry.space_group_name_H-M   'P 1'
#
loop_
_entity.id
_entity.type
_entity.pdbx_description
1 polymer ?
#
loop_
_entity_poly.entity_id
_entity_poly.type
_entity_poly.pdbx_seq_one_letter_code
_entity_poly.pdbx_strand_id
1 'polypeptide(L)'
;MTAIGIVLTAVLAFVHRWFDKRAKLLEQDGAVVVRLSAEVNRLAKKTATEDDLGEIKELLSLLKQAERRFPRIPFGTIVATVEVYEKAVISEECAKALKRVLANRKFVDEALKLSREQGVRLAAVRAAIETVQRIIDRKLRR
;
A
#
# COMPACT_ATOMS: atom_id res chain seq x y z
N MET A 1 -43.77 30.33 -4.73
CA MET A 1 -43.17 29.01 -5.06
C MET A 1 -41.70 29.09 -5.51
N THR A 2 -40.94 30.13 -5.14
CA THR A 2 -39.57 30.38 -5.63
C THR A 2 -38.47 30.08 -4.61
N ALA A 3 -38.73 30.26 -3.32
CA ALA A 3 -37.72 30.04 -2.27
C ALA A 3 -37.31 28.56 -2.12
N ILE A 4 -38.26 27.62 -2.24
CA ILE A 4 -38.01 26.17 -2.11
C ILE A 4 -37.12 25.66 -3.25
N GLY A 5 -37.33 26.17 -4.48
CA GLY A 5 -36.52 25.78 -5.64
C GLY A 5 -35.06 26.24 -5.56
N ILE A 6 -34.81 27.42 -4.98
CA ILE A 6 -33.45 27.98 -4.78
C ILE A 6 -32.70 27.20 -3.70
N VAL A 7 -33.38 26.82 -2.60
CA VAL A 7 -32.76 26.01 -1.55
C VAL A 7 -32.41 24.61 -2.06
N LEU A 8 -33.30 23.96 -2.82
CA LEU A 8 -33.03 22.64 -3.40
C LEU A 8 -31.84 22.65 -4.37
N THR A 9 -31.76 23.67 -5.24
CA THR A 9 -30.64 23.80 -6.18
C THR A 9 -29.32 24.11 -5.46
N ALA A 10 -29.32 24.92 -4.42
CA ALA A 10 -28.14 25.18 -3.60
C ALA A 10 -27.65 23.92 -2.86
N VAL A 11 -28.57 23.12 -2.31
CA VAL A 11 -28.23 21.83 -1.65
C VAL A 11 -27.67 20.84 -2.67
N LEU A 12 -28.29 20.70 -3.85
CA LEU A 12 -27.80 19.85 -4.93
C LEU A 12 -26.39 20.26 -5.39
N ALA A 13 -26.15 21.56 -5.59
CA ALA A 13 -24.84 22.09 -5.99
C ALA A 13 -23.78 21.85 -4.89
N PHE A 14 -24.14 22.03 -3.62
CA PHE A 14 -23.26 21.74 -2.50
C PHE A 14 -22.90 20.25 -2.41
N VAL A 15 -23.91 19.38 -2.53
CA VAL A 15 -23.73 17.93 -2.52
C VAL A 15 -22.86 17.49 -3.69
N HIS A 16 -23.10 18.00 -4.90
CA HIS A 16 -22.29 17.71 -6.08
C HIS A 16 -20.83 18.11 -5.87
N ARG A 17 -20.58 19.35 -5.41
CA ARG A 17 -19.23 19.84 -5.14
C ARG A 17 -18.53 19.05 -4.03
N TRP A 18 -19.27 18.56 -3.05
CA TRP A 18 -18.75 17.68 -2.00
C TRP A 18 -18.35 16.31 -2.55
N PHE A 19 -19.18 15.71 -3.41
CA PHE A 19 -18.85 14.46 -4.10
C PHE A 19 -17.62 14.62 -5.01
N ASP A 20 -17.53 15.69 -5.79
CA ASP A 20 -16.37 15.97 -6.64
C ASP A 20 -15.08 16.07 -5.83
N LYS A 21 -15.11 16.78 -4.70
CA LYS A 21 -13.95 16.90 -3.80
C LYS A 21 -13.55 15.54 -3.22
N ARG A 22 -14.53 14.72 -2.81
CA ARG A 22 -14.26 13.37 -2.29
C ARG A 22 -13.70 12.44 -3.36
N ALA A 23 -14.19 12.51 -4.59
CA ALA A 23 -13.67 11.74 -5.71
C ALA A 23 -12.21 12.09 -5.99
N LYS A 24 -11.86 13.38 -6.04
CA LYS A 24 -10.46 13.84 -6.21
C LYS A 24 -9.53 13.36 -5.09
N LEU A 25 -9.97 13.45 -3.83
CA LEU A 25 -9.20 12.94 -2.71
C LEU A 25 -8.99 11.43 -2.79
N LEU A 26 -10.03 10.70 -3.22
CA LEU A 26 -9.96 9.25 -3.40
C LEU A 26 -9.02 8.85 -4.55
N GLU A 27 -9.01 9.63 -5.64
CA GLU A 27 -8.08 9.44 -6.76
C GLU A 27 -6.62 9.66 -6.33
N GLN A 28 -6.36 10.70 -5.53
CA GLN A 28 -5.04 10.94 -4.93
C GLN A 28 -4.60 9.78 -4.04
N ASP A 29 -5.48 9.29 -3.17
CA ASP A 29 -5.21 8.14 -2.31
C ASP A 29 -5.04 6.85 -3.13
N GLY A 30 -5.77 6.70 -4.24
CA GLY A 30 -5.58 5.64 -5.22
C GLY A 30 -4.19 5.66 -5.87
N ALA A 31 -3.67 6.85 -6.20
CA ALA A 31 -2.32 7.01 -6.74
C ALA A 31 -1.24 6.55 -5.74
N VAL A 32 -1.45 6.75 -4.43
CA VAL A 32 -0.56 6.22 -3.38
C VAL A 32 -0.54 4.68 -3.41
N VAL A 33 -1.71 4.05 -3.56
CA VAL A 33 -1.80 2.57 -3.68
C VAL A 33 -1.11 2.06 -4.95
N VAL A 34 -1.21 2.78 -6.07
CA VAL A 34 -0.50 2.45 -7.32
C VAL A 34 1.02 2.55 -7.14
N ARG A 35 1.51 3.62 -6.49
CA ARG A 35 2.94 3.76 -6.19
C ARG A 35 3.44 2.64 -5.27
N LEU A 36 2.68 2.29 -4.25
CA LEU A 36 3.02 1.16 -3.38
C LEU A 36 3.08 -0.16 -4.16
N SER A 37 2.16 -0.39 -5.10
CA SER A 37 2.20 -1.55 -5.99
C SER A 37 3.50 -1.60 -6.82
N ALA A 38 3.91 -0.48 -7.38
CA ALA A 38 5.16 -0.37 -8.14
C ALA A 38 6.37 -0.68 -7.26
N GLU A 39 6.41 -0.17 -6.02
CA GLU A 39 7.52 -0.40 -5.11
C GLU A 39 7.58 -1.85 -4.62
N VAL A 40 6.44 -2.46 -4.30
CA VAL A 40 6.34 -3.90 -3.99
C VAL A 40 6.82 -4.75 -5.17
N ASN A 41 6.52 -4.34 -6.42
CA ASN A 41 7.02 -5.00 -7.61
C ASN A 41 8.53 -4.81 -7.83
N ARG A 42 9.08 -3.66 -7.44
CA ARG A 42 10.52 -3.40 -7.42
C ARG A 42 11.22 -4.31 -6.42
N LEU A 43 10.67 -4.41 -5.20
CA LEU A 43 11.20 -5.29 -4.16
C LEU A 43 11.11 -6.76 -4.55
N ALA A 44 10.07 -7.20 -5.25
CA ALA A 44 9.98 -8.60 -5.69
C ALA A 44 11.08 -9.03 -6.70
N LYS A 45 11.78 -8.07 -7.32
CA LYS A 45 12.87 -8.35 -8.27
C LYS A 45 14.24 -8.44 -7.60
N LYS A 46 14.33 -8.16 -6.30
CA LYS A 46 15.58 -8.17 -5.54
C LYS A 46 15.38 -8.74 -4.14
N THR A 47 16.46 -9.12 -3.48
CA THR A 47 16.41 -9.38 -2.04
C THR A 47 16.38 -8.04 -1.32
N ALA A 48 15.25 -7.68 -0.72
CA ALA A 48 15.10 -6.39 -0.05
C ALA A 48 15.91 -6.35 1.26
N THR A 49 16.56 -5.22 1.52
CA THR A 49 17.16 -4.87 2.83
C THR A 49 16.32 -3.80 3.53
N GLU A 50 16.61 -3.52 4.81
CA GLU A 50 15.88 -2.49 5.56
C GLU A 50 15.97 -1.09 4.90
N ASP A 51 17.10 -0.77 4.29
CA ASP A 51 17.30 0.49 3.55
C ASP A 51 16.33 0.64 2.37
N ASP A 52 15.90 -0.48 1.78
CA ASP A 52 14.96 -0.48 0.67
C ASP A 52 13.52 -0.17 1.09
N LEU A 53 13.23 -0.10 2.41
CA LEU A 53 11.88 0.11 2.94
C LEU A 53 11.53 1.58 3.18
N GLY A 54 12.46 2.52 2.96
CA GLY A 54 12.23 3.94 3.23
C GLY A 54 10.98 4.48 2.52
N GLU A 55 10.89 4.25 1.20
CA GLU A 55 9.74 4.69 0.39
C GLU A 55 8.45 3.97 0.79
N ILE A 56 8.52 2.69 1.18
CA ILE A 56 7.36 1.95 1.67
C ILE A 56 6.81 2.58 2.96
N LYS A 57 7.67 2.95 3.91
CA LYS A 57 7.24 3.57 5.18
C LYS A 57 6.53 4.90 4.97
N GLU A 58 7.01 5.72 4.03
CA GLU A 58 6.36 6.98 3.66
C GLU A 58 4.97 6.72 3.06
N LEU A 59 4.86 5.78 2.13
CA LEU A 59 3.59 5.39 1.52
C LEU A 59 2.61 4.82 2.55
N LEU A 60 3.07 4.02 3.53
CA LEU A 60 2.25 3.52 4.62
C LEU A 60 1.68 4.65 5.50
N SER A 61 2.46 5.69 5.77
CA SER A 61 1.98 6.86 6.50
C SER A 61 0.83 7.55 5.76
N LEU A 62 0.98 7.71 4.44
CA LEU A 62 -0.07 8.27 3.58
C LEU A 62 -1.33 7.38 3.56
N LEU A 63 -1.17 6.06 3.53
CA LEU A 63 -2.29 5.12 3.59
C LEU A 63 -3.03 5.14 4.93
N LYS A 64 -2.31 5.31 6.06
CA LYS A 64 -2.91 5.52 7.38
C LYS A 64 -3.75 6.81 7.41
N GLN A 65 -3.32 7.85 6.70
CA GLN A 65 -4.11 9.08 6.56
C GLN A 65 -5.33 8.87 5.64
N ALA A 66 -5.16 8.13 4.54
CA ALA A 66 -6.24 7.79 3.61
C ALA A 66 -7.35 6.97 4.32
N GLU A 67 -6.98 6.05 5.21
CA GLU A 67 -7.92 5.30 6.04
C GLU A 67 -8.81 6.20 6.89
N ARG A 68 -8.23 7.25 7.51
CA ARG A 68 -9.00 8.23 8.28
C ARG A 68 -9.97 9.02 7.41
N ARG A 69 -9.58 9.33 6.16
CA ARG A 69 -10.45 10.02 5.19
C ARG A 69 -11.56 9.12 4.65
N PHE A 70 -11.27 7.84 4.45
CA PHE A 70 -12.15 6.86 3.82
C PHE A 70 -12.20 5.55 4.63
N PRO A 71 -12.84 5.53 5.81
CA PRO A 71 -12.83 4.37 6.72
C PRO A 71 -13.55 3.13 6.17
N ARG A 72 -14.29 3.28 5.05
CA ARG A 72 -14.96 2.17 4.36
C ARG A 72 -14.08 1.51 3.28
N ILE A 73 -12.85 2.00 3.09
CA ILE A 73 -11.88 1.42 2.17
C ILE A 73 -10.80 0.74 3.02
N PRO A 74 -10.46 -0.54 2.77
CA PRO A 74 -9.61 -1.32 3.65
C PRO A 74 -8.12 -1.00 3.46
N PHE A 75 -7.74 0.28 3.57
CA PHE A 75 -6.34 0.71 3.52
C PHE A 75 -5.52 0.10 4.67
N GLY A 76 -6.12 -0.08 5.85
CA GLY A 76 -5.47 -0.74 7.00
C GLY A 76 -5.04 -2.18 6.73
N THR A 77 -5.72 -2.90 5.83
CA THR A 77 -5.31 -4.26 5.43
C THR A 77 -3.98 -4.26 4.68
N ILE A 78 -3.76 -3.27 3.81
CA ILE A 78 -2.46 -3.09 3.14
C ILE A 78 -1.40 -2.80 4.20
N VAL A 79 -1.66 -1.84 5.08
CA VAL A 79 -0.73 -1.44 6.15
C VAL A 79 -0.30 -2.64 7.00
N ALA A 80 -1.26 -3.41 7.52
CA ALA A 80 -0.97 -4.58 8.34
C ALA A 80 -0.15 -5.64 7.60
N THR A 81 -0.47 -5.88 6.32
CA THR A 81 0.25 -6.89 5.52
C THR A 81 1.69 -6.45 5.22
N VAL A 82 1.92 -5.15 4.99
CA VAL A 82 3.26 -4.60 4.80
C VAL A 82 4.05 -4.60 6.10
N GLU A 83 3.46 -4.22 7.23
CA GLU A 83 4.12 -4.29 8.54
C GLU A 83 4.55 -5.73 8.91
N VAL A 84 3.79 -6.74 8.46
CA VAL A 84 4.22 -8.14 8.55
C VAL A 84 5.37 -8.45 7.59
N TYR A 85 5.37 -7.91 6.38
CA TYR A 85 6.49 -8.05 5.44
C TYR A 85 7.79 -7.44 5.99
N GLU A 86 7.74 -6.26 6.60
CA GLU A 86 8.92 -5.59 7.19
C GLU A 86 9.66 -6.51 8.18
N LYS A 87 8.93 -7.32 8.95
CA LYS A 87 9.51 -8.28 9.90
C LYS A 87 10.24 -9.48 9.26
N ALA A 88 10.13 -9.66 7.94
CA ALA A 88 10.86 -10.70 7.18
C ALA A 88 11.98 -10.13 6.31
N VAL A 89 12.19 -8.82 6.35
CA VAL A 89 13.27 -8.20 5.59
C VAL A 89 14.61 -8.58 6.24
N ILE A 90 15.61 -8.87 5.41
CA ILE A 90 16.92 -9.31 5.88
C ILE A 90 17.62 -8.09 6.48
N SER A 91 18.07 -8.21 7.73
CA SER A 91 18.85 -7.15 8.38
C SER A 91 20.15 -6.90 7.62
N GLU A 92 20.65 -5.67 7.67
CA GLU A 92 21.88 -5.29 6.96
C GLU A 92 23.08 -6.15 7.40
N GLU A 93 23.13 -6.52 8.69
CA GLU A 93 24.14 -7.40 9.28
C GLU A 93 24.07 -8.82 8.72
N CYS A 94 22.86 -9.35 8.55
CA CYS A 94 22.63 -10.67 7.98
C CYS A 94 22.98 -10.68 6.49
N ALA A 95 22.67 -9.61 5.75
CA ALA A 95 23.09 -9.44 4.34
C ALA A 95 24.63 -9.33 4.20
N LYS A 96 25.30 -8.59 5.10
CA LYS A 96 26.77 -8.49 5.17
C LYS A 96 27.41 -9.84 5.51
N ALA A 97 26.82 -10.60 6.43
CA ALA A 97 27.26 -11.95 6.79
C ALA A 97 27.09 -12.92 5.62
N LEU A 98 25.95 -12.86 4.92
CA LEU A 98 25.69 -13.66 3.72
C LEU A 98 26.74 -13.42 2.64
N LYS A 99 27.10 -12.16 2.36
CA LYS A 99 28.16 -11.82 1.39
C LYS A 99 29.53 -12.39 1.79
N ARG A 100 29.83 -12.48 3.09
CA ARG A 100 31.12 -12.99 3.61
C ARG A 100 31.16 -14.52 3.70
N VAL A 101 30.02 -15.20 3.81
CA VAL A 101 29.94 -16.60 4.24
C VAL A 101 29.29 -17.53 3.20
N LEU A 102 29.24 -17.13 1.92
CA LEU A 102 28.81 -17.99 0.79
C LEU A 102 29.61 -19.31 0.66
N ALA A 103 30.67 -19.50 1.43
CA ALA A 103 31.41 -20.75 1.54
C ALA A 103 30.78 -21.81 2.48
N ASN A 104 29.76 -21.48 3.28
CA ASN A 104 29.20 -22.39 4.29
C ASN A 104 27.70 -22.70 4.03
N ARG A 105 27.40 -23.97 3.74
CA ARG A 105 26.09 -24.47 3.27
C ARG A 105 24.91 -24.10 4.19
N LYS A 106 25.14 -24.05 5.51
CA LYS A 106 24.09 -23.70 6.50
C LYS A 106 23.53 -22.29 6.31
N PHE A 107 24.38 -21.33 5.96
CA PHE A 107 23.96 -19.94 5.72
C PHE A 107 23.23 -19.78 4.39
N VAL A 108 23.54 -20.62 3.40
CA VAL A 108 22.84 -20.64 2.11
C VAL A 108 21.40 -21.12 2.27
N ASP A 109 21.17 -22.19 3.05
CA ASP A 109 19.81 -22.72 3.29
C ASP A 109 18.94 -21.73 4.07
N GLU A 110 19.51 -21.02 5.05
CA GLU A 110 18.82 -19.98 5.82
C GLU A 110 18.45 -18.77 4.95
N ALA A 111 19.37 -18.34 4.07
CA ALA A 111 19.12 -17.28 3.11
C ALA A 111 18.01 -17.63 2.10
N LEU A 112 18.01 -18.88 1.61
CA LEU A 112 16.97 -19.39 0.71
C LEU A 112 15.61 -19.44 1.40
N LYS A 113 15.57 -19.82 2.69
CA LYS A 113 14.35 -19.82 3.48
C LYS A 113 13.81 -18.39 3.65
N LEU A 114 14.65 -17.43 4.02
CA LEU A 114 14.27 -16.02 4.16
C LEU A 114 13.77 -15.43 2.84
N SER A 115 14.46 -15.71 1.73
CA SER A 115 14.02 -15.29 0.39
C SER A 115 12.64 -15.83 0.02
N ARG A 116 12.36 -17.11 0.33
CA ARG A 116 11.03 -17.70 0.12
C ARG A 116 9.95 -17.05 0.99
N GLU A 117 10.26 -16.80 2.26
CA GLU A 117 9.33 -16.11 3.17
C GLU A 117 9.02 -14.68 2.72
N GLN A 118 10.03 -13.95 2.22
CA GLN A 118 9.84 -12.63 1.61
C GLN A 118 8.92 -12.71 0.39
N GLY A 119 9.13 -13.71 -0.49
CA GLY A 119 8.27 -13.93 -1.66
C GLY A 119 6.81 -14.18 -1.29
N VAL A 120 6.55 -15.04 -0.30
CA VAL A 120 5.18 -15.32 0.20
C VAL A 120 4.54 -14.05 0.76
N ARG A 121 5.27 -13.28 1.58
CA ARG A 121 4.75 -12.05 2.19
C ARG A 121 4.51 -10.95 1.15
N LEU A 122 5.37 -10.81 0.14
CA LEU A 122 5.14 -9.89 -0.98
C LEU A 122 3.89 -10.26 -1.80
N ALA A 123 3.63 -11.56 -2.00
CA ALA A 123 2.41 -12.01 -2.65
C ALA A 123 1.15 -11.63 -1.84
N ALA A 124 1.21 -11.75 -0.51
CA ALA A 124 0.12 -11.29 0.36
C ALA A 124 -0.10 -9.77 0.26
N VAL A 125 0.98 -8.97 0.25
CA VAL A 125 0.89 -7.51 0.07
C VAL A 125 0.24 -7.16 -1.26
N ARG A 126 0.64 -7.82 -2.36
CA ARG A 126 0.04 -7.62 -3.69
C ARG A 126 -1.45 -7.91 -3.69
N ALA A 127 -1.88 -9.02 -3.09
CA ALA A 127 -3.29 -9.38 -3.01
C ALA A 127 -4.13 -8.34 -2.24
N ALA A 128 -3.57 -7.79 -1.14
CA ALA A 128 -4.21 -6.71 -0.39
C ALA A 128 -4.33 -5.42 -1.23
N ILE A 129 -3.27 -5.06 -1.95
CA ILE A 129 -3.24 -3.90 -2.86
C ILE A 129 -4.30 -4.05 -3.96
N GLU A 130 -4.32 -5.18 -4.66
CA GLU A 130 -5.30 -5.42 -5.73
C GLU A 130 -6.74 -5.33 -5.22
N THR A 131 -7.01 -5.86 -4.03
CA THR A 131 -8.33 -5.81 -3.41
C THR A 131 -8.77 -4.37 -3.17
N VAL A 132 -7.89 -3.54 -2.60
CA VAL A 132 -8.17 -2.12 -2.37
C VAL A 132 -8.31 -1.36 -3.68
N GLN A 133 -7.45 -1.60 -4.67
CA GLN A 133 -7.53 -0.96 -5.98
C GLN A 133 -8.86 -1.24 -6.66
N ARG A 134 -9.33 -2.50 -6.66
CA ARG A 134 -10.66 -2.85 -7.22
C ARG A 134 -11.81 -2.10 -6.52
N ILE A 135 -11.71 -1.88 -5.20
CA ILE A 135 -12.71 -1.13 -4.43
C ILE A 135 -12.68 0.35 -4.82
N ILE A 136 -11.49 0.94 -4.94
CA ILE A 136 -11.30 2.34 -5.36
C ILE A 136 -11.84 2.54 -6.77
N ASP A 137 -11.44 1.70 -7.72
CA ASP A 137 -11.91 1.74 -9.11
C ASP A 137 -13.44 1.66 -9.21
N ARG A 138 -14.06 0.74 -8.45
CA ARG A 138 -15.52 0.62 -8.42
C ARG A 138 -16.21 1.87 -7.85
N LYS A 139 -15.56 2.56 -6.91
CA LYS A 139 -16.10 3.80 -6.30
C LYS A 139 -15.90 5.02 -7.19
N LEU A 140 -14.84 5.06 -7.99
CA LEU A 140 -14.55 6.16 -8.91
C LEU A 140 -15.33 6.07 -10.23
N ARG A 141 -15.71 4.86 -10.67
CA ARG A 141 -16.53 4.65 -11.88
C ARG A 141 -18.04 4.81 -11.66
N ARG A 142 -18.48 5.04 -10.42
CA ARG A 142 -19.88 5.23 -10.03
C ARG A 142 -20.14 6.71 -9.78
#